data_AF-A0A6C0BXA6-F1
#
_entry.id   AF-A0A6C0BXA6-F1
#
_cell.length_a   1.000
_cell.length_b   1.000
_cell.length_c   1.000
_cell.angle_alpha   90.00
_cell.angle_beta   90.00
_cell.angle_gamma   90.00
#
_symmetry.space_group_name_H-M   'P 1'
#
loop_
_entity.id
_entity.type
_entity.pdbx_description
1 polymer ?
#
loop_
_entity_poly.entity_id
_entity_poly.type
_entity_poly.pdbx_seq_one_letter_code
_entity_poly.pdbx_strand_id
1 'polypeptide(L)'
;MGIFYYNKFRLIQFKKYLIFIGINKMDNISFINKDEVSEKINMIMRQTDYDYETSYSKLTEAHYDHIKVIKAYLGITEKKAPAQKTTSINQEIYKQLRHKLDDSMKSYNHKQEEKLKTEIEENTIRLKD
;
A
#
# COMPACT_ATOMS: atom_id res chain seq x y z
N MET A 1 12.69 44.35 -19.64
CA MET A 1 11.36 44.08 -19.02
C MET A 1 10.35 43.37 -19.96
N GLY A 2 10.76 42.80 -21.11
CA GLY A 2 9.81 42.23 -22.09
C GLY A 2 9.70 40.71 -22.15
N ILE A 3 10.68 39.95 -21.64
CA ILE A 3 10.76 38.49 -21.87
C ILE A 3 10.00 37.67 -20.79
N PHE A 4 9.86 38.22 -19.58
CA PHE A 4 9.18 37.54 -18.47
C PHE A 4 7.64 37.52 -18.60
N TYR A 5 7.05 38.50 -19.31
CA TYR A 5 5.59 38.59 -19.48
C TYR A 5 5.06 37.59 -20.51
N TYR A 6 5.81 37.30 -21.58
CA TYR A 6 5.43 36.30 -22.58
C TYR A 6 5.39 34.88 -22.01
N ASN A 7 6.30 34.54 -21.10
CA ASN A 7 6.31 33.22 -20.45
C ASN A 7 5.10 33.01 -19.53
N LYS A 8 4.70 34.04 -18.77
CA LYS A 8 3.55 33.94 -17.86
C LYS A 8 2.23 33.84 -18.62
N PHE A 9 2.05 34.63 -19.68
CA PHE A 9 0.84 34.56 -20.52
C PHE A 9 0.71 33.22 -21.25
N ARG A 10 1.80 32.68 -21.81
CA ARG A 10 1.80 31.36 -22.48
C ARG A 10 1.44 30.23 -21.51
N LEU A 11 1.93 30.29 -20.27
CA LEU A 11 1.63 29.31 -19.23
C LEU A 11 0.17 29.36 -18.76
N ILE A 12 -0.40 30.57 -18.67
CA ILE A 12 -1.81 30.78 -18.31
C ILE A 12 -2.74 30.23 -19.40
N GLN A 13 -2.41 30.46 -20.68
CA GLN A 13 -3.20 29.91 -21.79
C GLN A 13 -3.14 28.38 -21.86
N PHE A 14 -1.95 27.79 -21.60
CA PHE A 14 -1.77 26.34 -21.55
C PHE A 14 -2.54 25.69 -20.39
N LYS A 15 -2.52 26.32 -19.19
CA LYS A 15 -3.31 25.86 -18.04
C LYS A 15 -4.81 25.92 -18.29
N LYS A 16 -5.32 26.97 -18.95
CA LYS A 16 -6.74 27.06 -19.35
C LYS A 16 -7.15 25.96 -20.32
N TYR A 17 -6.30 25.64 -21.30
CA TYR A 17 -6.54 24.57 -22.28
C TYR A 17 -6.60 23.18 -21.62
N LEU A 18 -5.71 22.89 -20.66
CA LEU A 18 -5.72 21.64 -19.89
C LEU A 18 -6.99 21.46 -19.04
N ILE A 19 -7.49 22.53 -18.44
CA ILE A 19 -8.74 22.53 -17.67
C ILE A 19 -9.94 22.28 -18.61
N PHE A 20 -9.95 22.88 -19.81
CA PHE A 20 -11.01 22.72 -20.81
C PHE A 20 -11.12 21.28 -21.36
N ILE A 21 -10.01 20.54 -21.42
CA ILE A 21 -9.97 19.13 -21.87
C ILE A 21 -10.39 18.15 -20.76
N GLY A 22 -10.65 18.62 -19.53
CA GLY A 22 -11.17 17.78 -18.46
C GLY A 22 -10.13 16.85 -17.80
N ILE A 23 -8.84 17.10 -17.99
CA ILE A 23 -7.75 16.36 -17.32
C ILE A 23 -7.60 16.93 -15.90
N ASN A 24 -8.54 16.62 -14.99
CA ASN A 24 -8.46 16.94 -13.56
C ASN A 24 -7.67 15.91 -12.75
N LYS A 25 -6.82 15.13 -13.41
CA LYS A 25 -5.93 14.19 -12.77
C LYS A 25 -4.51 14.52 -13.19
N MET A 26 -3.86 15.35 -12.39
CA MET A 26 -2.41 15.39 -12.36
C MET A 26 -1.98 14.11 -11.63
N ASP A 27 -2.16 12.97 -12.31
CA ASP A 27 -1.58 11.70 -11.87
C ASP A 27 -0.07 11.94 -11.77
N ASN A 28 0.49 11.55 -10.62
CA ASN A 28 1.88 11.71 -10.24
C ASN A 28 2.81 11.61 -11.45
N ILE A 29 3.35 12.74 -11.91
CA ILE A 29 4.45 12.73 -12.87
C ILE A 29 5.65 12.17 -12.11
N SER A 30 5.80 10.84 -12.10
CA SER A 30 7.02 10.23 -11.60
C SER A 30 8.13 10.63 -12.56
N PHE A 31 9.14 11.33 -12.06
CA PHE A 31 10.37 11.52 -12.81
C PHE A 31 11.02 10.14 -12.93
N ILE A 32 10.83 9.50 -14.09
CA ILE A 32 11.38 8.18 -14.34
C ILE A 32 12.87 8.38 -14.61
N ASN A 33 13.70 7.93 -13.67
CA ASN A 33 15.14 7.96 -13.84
C ASN A 33 15.53 6.98 -14.94
N LYS A 34 16.36 7.44 -15.90
CA LYS A 34 16.83 6.62 -17.03
C LYS A 34 17.55 5.35 -16.57
N ASP A 35 18.28 5.43 -15.45
CA ASP A 35 19.00 4.30 -14.88
C ASP A 35 18.03 3.25 -14.35
N GLU A 36 16.93 3.68 -13.72
CA GLU A 36 15.89 2.77 -13.20
C GLU A 36 15.15 2.03 -14.33
N VAL A 37 14.95 2.68 -15.48
CA VAL A 37 14.35 2.05 -16.66
C VAL A 37 15.26 0.98 -17.23
N SER A 38 16.55 1.30 -17.39
CA SER A 38 17.56 0.34 -17.86
C SER A 38 17.60 -0.89 -16.94
N GLU A 39 17.56 -0.68 -15.62
CA GLU A 39 17.60 -1.76 -14.65
C GLU A 39 16.37 -2.68 -14.76
N LYS A 40 15.18 -2.10 -14.92
CA LYS A 40 13.93 -2.84 -15.12
C LYS A 40 13.92 -3.63 -16.42
N ILE A 41 14.47 -3.08 -17.50
CA ILE A 41 14.60 -3.79 -18.79
C ILE A 41 15.56 -4.96 -18.65
N ASN A 42 16.72 -4.76 -18.03
CA ASN A 42 17.68 -5.83 -17.76
C ASN A 42 17.08 -6.94 -16.88
N MET A 43 16.17 -6.61 -15.95
CA MET A 43 15.44 -7.62 -15.18
C MET A 43 14.50 -8.45 -16.06
N ILE A 44 13.78 -7.83 -17.01
CA ILE A 44 12.90 -8.54 -17.95
C ILE A 44 13.73 -9.45 -18.88
N MET A 45 14.78 -8.92 -19.50
CA MET A 45 15.62 -9.67 -20.45
C MET A 45 16.37 -10.85 -19.80
N ARG A 46 16.64 -10.79 -18.48
CA ARG A 46 17.25 -11.93 -17.75
C ARG A 46 16.28 -13.07 -17.48
N GLN A 47 14.97 -12.83 -17.53
CA GLN A 47 13.92 -13.77 -17.13
C GLN A 47 13.02 -14.19 -18.30
N THR A 48 13.20 -13.57 -19.46
CA THR A 48 12.39 -13.75 -20.66
C THR A 48 13.29 -13.78 -21.88
N ASP A 49 12.80 -14.33 -22.99
CA ASP A 49 13.55 -14.35 -24.26
C ASP A 49 13.35 -13.06 -25.08
N TYR A 50 12.95 -11.97 -24.43
CA TYR A 50 12.70 -10.68 -25.09
C TYR A 50 13.99 -9.92 -25.38
N ASP A 51 14.01 -9.25 -26.53
CA ASP A 51 15.04 -8.27 -26.86
C ASP A 51 14.81 -6.94 -26.11
N TYR A 52 15.77 -6.02 -26.20
CA TYR A 52 15.72 -4.74 -25.51
C TYR A 52 14.50 -3.91 -25.95
N GLU A 53 14.23 -3.86 -27.25
CA GLU A 53 13.13 -3.06 -27.83
C GLU A 53 11.76 -3.60 -27.40
N THR A 54 11.57 -4.92 -27.45
CA THR A 54 10.35 -5.59 -26.99
C THR A 54 10.18 -5.42 -25.49
N SER A 55 11.26 -5.54 -24.72
CA SER A 55 11.23 -5.32 -23.27
C SER A 55 10.84 -3.89 -22.92
N TYR A 56 11.36 -2.89 -23.65
CA TYR A 56 10.98 -1.49 -23.48
C TYR A 56 9.51 -1.24 -23.84
N SER A 57 9.04 -1.76 -24.97
CA SER A 57 7.63 -1.65 -25.39
C SER A 57 6.69 -2.27 -24.36
N LYS A 58 7.01 -3.49 -23.88
CA LYS A 58 6.18 -4.18 -22.88
C LYS A 58 6.21 -3.49 -21.52
N LEU A 59 7.36 -2.93 -21.13
CA LEU A 59 7.49 -2.16 -19.89
C LEU A 59 6.68 -0.86 -19.94
N THR A 60 6.64 -0.17 -21.09
CA THR A 60 5.81 1.04 -21.25
C THR A 60 4.31 0.70 -21.26
N GLU A 61 3.90 -0.37 -21.94
CA GLU A 61 2.52 -0.92 -21.89
C GLU A 61 2.10 -1.29 -20.45
N ALA A 62 3.03 -1.78 -19.63
CA ALA A 62 2.80 -2.19 -18.25
C ALA A 62 2.97 -1.05 -17.23
N HIS A 63 3.00 0.22 -17.65
CA HIS A 63 3.19 1.38 -16.77
C HIS A 63 4.46 1.30 -15.90
N TYR A 64 5.57 0.83 -16.48
CA TYR A 64 6.87 0.66 -15.83
C TYR A 64 6.91 -0.37 -14.69
N ASP A 65 5.95 -1.28 -14.66
CA ASP A 65 5.96 -2.46 -13.79
C ASP A 65 6.56 -3.68 -14.51
N HIS A 66 7.86 -3.91 -14.30
CA HIS A 66 8.57 -5.05 -14.85
C HIS A 66 8.06 -6.40 -14.32
N ILE A 67 7.52 -6.44 -13.09
CA ILE A 67 6.98 -7.67 -12.50
C ILE A 67 5.72 -8.08 -13.25
N LYS A 68 4.88 -7.11 -13.63
CA LYS A 68 3.69 -7.36 -14.45
C LYS A 68 4.05 -7.93 -15.82
N VAL A 69 5.09 -7.40 -16.47
CA VAL A 69 5.60 -7.93 -17.75
C VAL A 69 6.07 -9.37 -17.61
N ILE A 70 6.88 -9.67 -16.59
CA ILE A 70 7.40 -11.02 -16.35
C ILE A 70 6.26 -12.00 -16.03
N LYS A 71 5.30 -11.60 -15.20
CA LYS A 71 4.11 -12.42 -14.90
C LYS A 71 3.29 -12.72 -16.15
N ALA A 72 3.09 -11.72 -17.01
CA ALA A 72 2.39 -11.89 -18.28
C ALA A 72 3.14 -12.86 -19.21
N TYR A 73 4.47 -12.77 -19.30
CA TYR A 73 5.30 -13.72 -20.06
C TYR A 73 5.15 -15.15 -19.55
N LEU A 74 5.15 -15.34 -18.23
CA LEU A 74 5.00 -16.64 -17.57
C LEU A 74 3.55 -17.19 -17.59
N GLY A 75 2.60 -16.48 -18.21
CA GLY A 75 1.18 -16.86 -18.22
C GLY A 75 0.50 -16.76 -16.85
N ILE A 76 1.14 -16.09 -15.88
CA ILE A 76 0.58 -15.86 -14.55
C ILE A 76 -0.36 -14.67 -14.65
N THR A 77 -1.65 -14.95 -14.86
CA THR A 77 -2.67 -13.92 -14.75
C THR A 77 -2.66 -13.35 -13.33
N GLU A 78 -2.67 -12.02 -13.21
CA GLU A 78 -2.89 -11.36 -11.93
C GLU A 78 -4.20 -11.91 -11.37
N LYS A 79 -4.12 -12.69 -10.28
CA LYS A 79 -5.31 -12.98 -9.47
C LYS A 79 -5.87 -11.61 -9.14
N LYS A 80 -7.02 -11.26 -9.73
CA LYS A 80 -7.79 -10.06 -9.37
C LYS A 80 -7.71 -9.98 -7.85
N ALA A 81 -7.16 -8.87 -7.34
CA ALA A 81 -7.03 -8.66 -5.90
C ALA A 81 -8.31 -9.19 -5.27
N PRO A 82 -8.26 -10.16 -4.33
CA PRO A 82 -9.47 -10.80 -3.85
C PRO A 82 -10.38 -9.67 -3.41
N ALA A 83 -11.47 -9.45 -4.15
CA ALA A 83 -12.50 -8.49 -3.79
C ALA A 83 -12.75 -8.77 -2.31
N GLN A 84 -12.43 -7.79 -1.46
CA GLN A 84 -12.27 -7.91 -0.01
C GLN A 84 -12.98 -9.16 0.47
N LYS A 85 -12.22 -10.23 0.81
CA LYS A 85 -12.80 -11.53 1.16
C LYS A 85 -14.01 -11.25 2.03
N THR A 86 -15.20 -11.42 1.46
CA THR A 86 -16.44 -11.21 2.19
C THR A 86 -16.46 -12.36 3.17
N THR A 87 -15.85 -12.15 4.33
CA THR A 87 -15.94 -13.09 5.43
C THR A 87 -17.43 -13.33 5.62
N SER A 88 -17.84 -14.59 5.48
CA SER A 88 -19.24 -14.96 5.69
C SER A 88 -19.70 -14.31 6.99
N ILE A 89 -20.94 -13.81 7.03
CA ILE A 89 -21.54 -13.20 8.24
C ILE A 89 -21.25 -14.06 9.48
N ASN A 90 -21.29 -15.39 9.33
CA ASN A 90 -20.96 -16.33 10.38
C ASN A 90 -19.50 -16.20 10.88
N GLN A 91 -18.52 -16.05 9.98
CA GLN A 91 -17.11 -15.85 10.34
C GLN A 91 -16.90 -14.54 11.11
N GLU A 92 -17.65 -13.50 10.75
CA GLU A 92 -17.60 -12.22 11.46
C GLU A 92 -18.23 -12.35 12.86
N ILE A 93 -19.38 -13.03 12.97
CA ILE A 93 -20.02 -13.35 14.26
C ILE A 93 -19.04 -14.12 15.15
N TYR A 94 -18.40 -15.18 14.64
CA TYR A 94 -17.42 -15.95 15.41
C TYR A 94 -16.23 -15.10 15.86
N LYS A 95 -15.74 -14.20 15.00
CA LYS A 95 -14.65 -13.28 15.32
C LYS A 95 -15.05 -12.33 16.46
N GLN A 96 -16.24 -11.74 16.40
CA GLN A 96 -16.74 -10.85 17.43
C GLN A 96 -16.96 -11.57 18.76
N LEU A 97 -17.52 -12.79 18.75
CA LEU A 97 -17.69 -13.61 19.95
C LEU A 97 -16.35 -13.91 20.62
N ARG A 98 -15.34 -14.29 19.83
CA ARG A 98 -13.99 -14.57 20.36
C ARG A 98 -13.38 -13.35 21.02
N HIS A 99 -13.43 -12.19 20.36
CA HIS A 99 -12.90 -10.95 20.93
C HIS A 99 -13.59 -10.59 22.25
N LYS A 100 -14.92 -10.68 22.32
CA LYS A 100 -15.66 -10.41 23.57
C LYS A 100 -15.26 -11.34 24.71
N LEU A 101 -15.04 -12.63 24.41
CA LEU A 101 -14.63 -13.60 25.42
C LEU A 101 -13.20 -13.32 25.90
N ASP A 102 -12.28 -13.07 24.97
CA ASP A 102 -10.89 -12.75 25.27
C ASP A 102 -10.79 -11.48 26.14
N ASP A 103 -11.56 -10.44 25.83
CA ASP A 103 -11.61 -9.19 26.59
C ASP A 103 -12.17 -9.39 28.01
N SER A 104 -13.22 -10.21 28.13
CA SER A 104 -13.82 -10.57 29.42
C SER A 104 -12.85 -11.33 30.30
N MET A 105 -12.17 -12.33 29.74
CA MET A 105 -11.18 -13.15 30.45
C MET A 105 -9.99 -12.30 30.91
N LYS A 106 -9.48 -11.43 30.03
CA LYS A 106 -8.37 -10.52 30.36
C LYS A 106 -8.75 -9.58 31.51
N SER A 107 -9.95 -9.01 31.45
CA SER A 107 -10.46 -8.11 32.50
C SER A 107 -10.65 -8.82 33.84
N TYR A 108 -11.14 -10.06 33.82
CA TYR A 108 -11.28 -10.87 35.02
C TYR A 108 -9.90 -11.19 35.63
N ASN A 109 -8.97 -11.70 34.83
CA ASN A 109 -7.63 -12.07 35.27
C ASN A 109 -6.90 -10.87 35.87
N HIS A 110 -6.97 -9.70 35.22
CA HIS A 110 -6.38 -8.48 35.74
C HIS A 110 -6.94 -8.10 37.12
N LYS A 111 -8.26 -8.17 37.30
CA LYS A 111 -8.87 -7.88 38.62
C LYS A 111 -8.44 -8.87 39.70
N GLN A 112 -8.28 -10.15 39.37
CA GLN A 112 -7.80 -11.14 40.34
C GLN A 112 -6.33 -10.90 40.70
N GLU A 113 -5.50 -10.57 39.72
CA GLU A 113 -4.09 -10.25 39.94
C GLU A 113 -3.93 -9.02 40.85
N GLU A 114 -4.71 -7.96 40.63
CA GLU A 114 -4.68 -6.77 41.48
C GLU A 114 -5.13 -7.07 42.91
N LYS A 115 -6.19 -7.87 43.10
CA LYS A 115 -6.62 -8.30 44.44
C LYS A 115 -5.52 -9.05 45.18
N LEU A 116 -4.87 -10.01 44.51
CA LEU A 116 -3.78 -10.78 45.09
C LEU A 116 -2.59 -9.89 45.47
N LYS A 117 -2.24 -8.90 44.63
CA LYS A 117 -1.19 -7.92 44.97
C LYS A 117 -1.54 -7.13 46.22
N THR A 118 -2.77 -6.62 46.32
CA THR A 118 -3.24 -5.90 47.51
C THR A 118 -3.19 -6.77 48.76
N GLU A 119 -3.68 -8.01 48.70
CA GLU A 119 -3.64 -8.96 49.83
C GLU A 119 -2.20 -9.29 50.27
N ILE A 120 -1.27 -9.44 49.32
CA ILE A 120 0.14 -9.67 49.62
C ILE A 120 0.76 -8.44 50.31
N GLU A 121 0.47 -7.24 49.80
CA GLU A 121 0.99 -5.99 50.37
C GLU A 121 0.48 -5.77 51.80
N GLU A 122 -0.83 -5.95 52.03
CA GLU A 122 -1.43 -5.87 53.36
C GLU A 122 -0.80 -6.87 54.36
N ASN A 123 -0.60 -8.12 53.93
CA ASN A 123 0.04 -9.13 54.79
C ASN A 123 1.52 -8.81 55.06
N THR A 124 2.23 -8.20 54.10
CA THR A 124 3.63 -7.82 54.27
C THR A 124 3.80 -6.66 55.26
N ILE A 125 2.84 -5.73 55.28
CA ILE A 125 2.82 -4.62 56.25
C ILE A 125 2.58 -5.17 57.66
N ARG A 126 1.60 -6.07 57.85
CA ARG A 126 1.30 -6.69 59.15
C ARG A 126 2.43 -7.49 59.78
N LEU A 127 3.37 -7.99 58.96
CA LEU A 127 4.54 -8.74 59.44
C LEU A 127 5.72 -7.84 59.85
N LYS A 128 5.66 -6.53 59.55
CA LYS A 128 6.71 -5.56 59.88
C LYS A 128 6.42 -4.76 61.17
N ASP A 129 5.18 -4.78 61.64
CA ASP A 129 4.73 -4.23 62.94
C ASP A 129 4.86 -5.29 64.05
#